data_AF-A0A4Q6DVN3-F1
#
_entry.id   AF-A0A4Q6DVN3-F1
#
_cell.length_a   1.000
_cell.length_b   1.000
_cell.length_c   1.000
_cell.angle_alpha   90.00
_cell.angle_beta   90.00
_cell.angle_gamma   90.00
#
_symmetry.space_group_name_H-M   'P 1'
#
loop_
_entity.id
_entity.type
_entity.pdbx_description
1 polymer ?
#
loop_
_entity_poly.entity_id
_entity_poly.type
_entity_poly.pdbx_seq_one_letter_code
_entity_poly.pdbx_strand_id
1 'polypeptide(L)'
;YAESELLLADAAQRFDIGGDAKTHYDAGVKSAITYLKQYDAAATITDAAAQAYVNAHPYNSATGLEQINTQYWLLTNSMLDFYESWSNWRRTGFPALTPVNFPSNATGGTIPRRFPYPSGEAATNPDNYGPAHGSVTGGDFLTGRVWWDKQ
;
A
#
# COMPACT_ATOMS: atom_id res chain seq x y z
N TYR A 1 0.18 9.98 11.60
CA TYR A 1 -0.95 9.63 12.49
C TYR A 1 -1.93 8.71 11.77
N ALA A 2 -2.61 9.15 10.71
CA ALA A 2 -3.57 8.31 9.97
C ALA A 2 -2.99 6.97 9.51
N GLU A 3 -1.82 7.00 8.88
CA GLU A 3 -1.09 5.79 8.47
C GLU A 3 -0.75 4.88 9.67
N SER A 4 -0.27 5.46 10.77
CA SER A 4 0.07 4.74 12.01
C SER A 4 -1.13 4.03 12.61
N GLU A 5 -2.29 4.69 12.67
CA GLU A 5 -3.56 4.10 13.11
C GLU A 5 -3.98 2.96 12.17
N LEU A 6 -3.84 3.12 10.85
CA LEU A 6 -4.17 2.05 9.90
C LEU A 6 -3.19 0.86 10.01
N LEU A 7 -1.91 1.07 10.33
CA LEU A 7 -0.97 0.00 10.63
C LEU A 7 -1.31 -0.71 11.95
N LEU A 8 -1.73 0.02 12.98
CA LEU A 8 -2.22 -0.57 14.23
C LEU A 8 -3.51 -1.37 14.01
N ALA A 9 -4.40 -0.89 13.15
CA ALA A 9 -5.60 -1.63 12.75
C ALA A 9 -5.25 -2.93 12.01
N ASP A 10 -4.29 -2.90 11.06
CA ASP A 10 -3.81 -4.10 10.35
C ASP A 10 -3.17 -5.09 11.33
N ALA A 11 -2.35 -4.60 12.26
CA ALA A 11 -1.71 -5.42 13.28
C ALA A 11 -2.72 -6.06 14.23
N ALA A 12 -3.71 -5.31 14.69
CA ALA A 12 -4.81 -5.81 15.53
C ALA A 12 -5.64 -6.87 14.80
N GLN A 13 -6.05 -6.60 13.55
CA GLN A 13 -6.84 -7.54 12.76
C GLN A 13 -6.07 -8.82 12.41
N ARG A 14 -4.76 -8.70 12.12
CA ARG A 14 -3.96 -9.82 11.60
C ARG A 14 -3.33 -10.66 12.71
N PHE A 15 -2.95 -10.03 13.81
CA PHE A 15 -2.11 -10.65 14.83
C PHE A 15 -2.67 -10.50 16.25
N ASP A 16 -3.81 -9.83 16.42
CA ASP A 16 -4.41 -9.58 17.74
C ASP A 16 -3.46 -8.82 18.69
N ILE A 17 -2.73 -7.84 18.14
CA ILE A 17 -1.81 -6.99 18.90
C ILE A 17 -2.14 -5.51 18.70
N GLY A 18 -1.80 -4.69 19.68
CA GLY A 18 -1.92 -3.24 19.56
C GLY A 18 -3.28 -2.67 19.93
N GLY A 19 -4.30 -3.50 20.20
CA GLY A 19 -5.60 -3.07 20.70
C GLY A 19 -6.75 -3.50 19.79
N ASP A 20 -7.85 -2.74 19.82
CA ASP A 20 -9.04 -3.03 19.00
C ASP A 20 -8.88 -2.48 17.57
N ALA A 21 -9.01 -3.36 16.58
CA ALA A 21 -8.84 -3.02 15.17
C ALA A 21 -9.85 -1.97 14.70
N LYS A 22 -11.09 -2.03 15.19
CA LYS A 22 -12.14 -1.06 14.82
C LYS A 22 -11.78 0.34 15.29
N THR A 23 -11.34 0.47 16.54
CA THR A 23 -10.94 1.75 17.13
C THR A 23 -9.84 2.43 16.31
N HIS A 24 -8.80 1.65 15.96
CA HIS A 24 -7.71 2.13 15.12
C HIS A 24 -8.16 2.46 13.69
N TYR A 25 -8.99 1.62 13.07
CA TYR A 25 -9.54 1.87 11.74
C TYR A 25 -10.34 3.18 11.70
N ASP A 26 -11.27 3.39 12.65
CA ASP A 26 -12.10 4.58 12.71
C ASP A 26 -11.24 5.86 12.89
N ALA A 27 -10.22 5.81 13.75
CA ALA A 27 -9.28 6.91 13.97
C ALA A 27 -8.42 7.19 12.73
N GLY A 28 -7.93 6.13 12.08
CA GLY A 28 -7.16 6.19 10.84
C GLY A 28 -7.94 6.83 9.70
N VAL A 29 -9.16 6.37 9.43
CA VAL A 29 -10.02 6.92 8.36
C VAL A 29 -10.41 8.37 8.65
N LYS A 30 -10.81 8.69 9.88
CA LYS A 30 -11.19 10.07 10.24
C LYS A 30 -10.02 11.05 10.05
N SER A 31 -8.82 10.65 10.48
CA SER A 31 -7.64 11.49 10.30
C SER A 31 -7.17 11.54 8.84
N ALA A 32 -7.32 10.45 8.08
CA ALA A 32 -7.07 10.41 6.64
C ALA A 32 -8.01 11.33 5.83
N ILE A 33 -9.22 11.59 6.30
CA ILE A 33 -10.13 12.54 5.65
C ILE A 33 -9.78 13.99 5.99
N THR A 34 -9.31 14.23 7.21
CA THR A 34 -9.13 15.60 7.72
C THR A 34 -7.71 16.14 7.58
N TYR A 35 -6.72 15.33 7.19
CA TYR A 35 -5.32 15.72 7.25
C TYR A 35 -4.96 16.95 6.40
N LEU A 36 -5.64 17.16 5.27
CA LEU A 36 -5.36 18.27 4.34
C LEU A 36 -5.55 19.66 4.97
N LYS A 37 -6.34 19.78 6.04
CA LYS A 37 -6.51 21.04 6.78
C LYS A 37 -5.20 21.58 7.37
N GLN A 38 -4.18 20.73 7.50
CA GLN A 38 -2.83 21.11 7.94
C GLN A 38 -2.02 21.82 6.85
N TYR A 39 -2.38 21.62 5.58
CA TYR A 39 -1.70 22.20 4.43
C TYR A 39 -2.38 23.46 3.93
N ASP A 40 -3.72 23.44 3.84
CA ASP A 40 -4.50 24.59 3.38
C ASP A 40 -5.88 24.59 4.05
N ALA A 41 -6.26 25.74 4.61
CA ALA A 41 -7.59 25.93 5.19
C ALA A 41 -8.71 25.74 4.15
N ALA A 42 -8.47 26.04 2.88
CA ALA A 42 -9.42 25.80 1.78
C ALA A 42 -9.69 24.31 1.53
N ALA A 43 -8.77 23.42 1.93
CA ALA A 43 -8.91 21.97 1.83
C ALA A 43 -9.53 21.33 3.09
N THR A 44 -10.08 22.14 4.00
CA THR A 44 -10.64 21.65 5.26
C THR A 44 -11.89 20.80 5.03
N ILE A 45 -11.83 19.55 5.47
CA ILE A 45 -13.02 18.73 5.75
C ILE A 45 -13.25 18.73 7.27
N THR A 46 -14.48 18.98 7.69
CA THR A 46 -14.80 19.09 9.12
C THR A 46 -14.74 17.73 9.81
N ASP A 47 -14.40 17.72 11.09
CA ASP A 47 -14.39 16.48 11.89
C ASP A 47 -15.78 15.81 11.94
N ALA A 48 -16.86 16.59 11.85
CA ALA A 48 -18.24 16.09 11.77
C ALA A 48 -18.51 15.37 10.45
N ALA A 49 -18.06 15.92 9.32
CA ALA A 49 -18.20 15.27 8.01
C ALA A 49 -17.36 13.99 7.94
N ALA A 50 -16.14 14.01 8.44
CA ALA A 50 -15.29 12.82 8.53
C ALA A 50 -15.91 11.75 9.44
N GLN A 51 -16.48 12.13 10.59
CA GLN A 51 -17.18 11.20 11.47
C GLN A 51 -18.43 10.61 10.81
N ALA A 52 -19.20 11.41 10.06
CA ALA A 52 -20.35 10.92 9.32
C ALA A 52 -19.95 9.86 8.28
N TYR A 53 -18.81 10.07 7.59
CA TYR A 53 -18.28 9.06 6.66
C TYR A 53 -17.90 7.76 7.36
N VAL A 54 -17.19 7.82 8.50
CA VAL A 54 -16.82 6.63 9.30
C VAL A 54 -18.07 5.88 9.77
N ASN A 55 -19.09 6.59 10.25
CA ASN A 55 -20.34 5.97 10.70
C ASN A 55 -21.13 5.32 9.55
N ALA A 56 -21.05 5.88 8.34
CA ALA A 56 -21.68 5.32 7.14
C ALA A 56 -20.92 4.11 6.55
N HIS A 57 -19.63 3.97 6.87
CA HIS A 57 -18.77 2.88 6.39
C HIS A 57 -18.14 2.12 7.58
N PRO A 58 -18.96 1.47 8.42
CA PRO A 58 -18.47 0.85 9.64
C PRO A 58 -17.49 -0.28 9.33
N TYR A 59 -16.50 -0.44 10.21
CA TYR A 59 -15.58 -1.56 10.19
C TYR A 59 -16.32 -2.91 10.30
N ASN A 60 -15.92 -3.86 9.48
CA ASN A 60 -16.37 -5.24 9.47
C ASN A 60 -15.16 -6.18 9.58
N SER A 61 -15.02 -6.88 10.70
CA SER A 61 -13.89 -7.78 10.95
C SER A 61 -13.80 -8.94 9.95
N ALA A 62 -14.90 -9.33 9.29
CA ALA A 62 -14.88 -10.35 8.25
C ALA A 62 -14.12 -9.91 6.98
N THR A 63 -14.08 -8.61 6.71
CA THR A 63 -13.37 -8.00 5.57
C THR A 63 -12.35 -6.95 6.02
N GLY A 64 -11.94 -7.00 7.29
CA GLY A 64 -11.20 -5.93 7.94
C GLY A 64 -9.87 -5.61 7.27
N LEU A 65 -9.11 -6.62 6.84
CA LEU A 65 -7.84 -6.42 6.13
C LEU A 65 -8.02 -5.69 4.80
N GLU A 66 -9.10 -5.98 4.06
CA GLU A 66 -9.41 -5.29 2.81
C GLU A 66 -9.80 -3.84 3.08
N GLN A 67 -10.68 -3.60 4.06
CA GLN A 67 -11.11 -2.24 4.42
C GLN A 67 -9.93 -1.38 4.88
N ILE A 68 -9.11 -1.89 5.80
CA ILE A 68 -7.94 -1.19 6.36
C ILE A 68 -6.95 -0.83 5.24
N ASN A 69 -6.54 -1.80 4.43
CA ASN A 69 -5.50 -1.58 3.43
C ASN A 69 -6.00 -0.81 2.21
N THR A 70 -7.30 -0.82 1.92
CA THR A 70 -7.91 0.07 0.92
C THR A 70 -7.89 1.53 1.40
N GLN A 71 -8.24 1.79 2.67
CA GLN A 71 -8.14 3.13 3.25
C GLN A 71 -6.69 3.61 3.34
N TYR A 72 -5.75 2.70 3.64
CA TYR A 72 -4.31 2.98 3.59
C TYR A 72 -3.89 3.40 2.19
N TRP A 73 -4.28 2.64 1.16
CA TRP A 73 -3.99 2.97 -0.23
C TRP A 73 -4.56 4.33 -0.64
N LEU A 74 -5.80 4.65 -0.25
CA LEU A 74 -6.40 5.96 -0.52
C LEU A 74 -5.61 7.10 0.15
N LEU A 75 -5.27 6.94 1.43
CA LEU A 75 -4.49 7.90 2.20
C LEU A 75 -3.16 8.19 1.52
N THR A 76 -2.35 7.16 1.28
CA THR A 76 -0.99 7.32 0.76
C THR A 76 -0.97 7.88 -0.66
N ASN A 77 -1.96 7.54 -1.51
CA ASN A 77 -2.10 8.17 -2.82
C ASN A 77 -2.48 9.66 -2.71
N SER A 78 -3.42 10.00 -1.81
CA SER A 78 -3.80 11.41 -1.61
C SER A 78 -2.66 12.26 -1.04
N MET A 79 -1.79 11.64 -0.24
CA MET A 79 -0.58 12.27 0.33
C MET A 79 0.59 12.36 -0.66
N LEU A 80 0.42 11.84 -1.88
CA LEU A 80 1.49 11.71 -2.88
C LEU A 80 2.65 10.80 -2.43
N ASP A 81 2.40 9.89 -1.48
CA ASP A 81 3.33 8.84 -1.08
C ASP A 81 3.08 7.57 -1.91
N PHE A 82 3.45 7.67 -3.19
CA PHE A 82 3.23 6.61 -4.16
C PHE A 82 4.13 5.40 -3.90
N TYR A 83 5.30 5.59 -3.28
CA TYR A 83 6.21 4.50 -2.92
C TYR A 83 5.60 3.64 -1.82
N GLU A 84 5.01 4.26 -0.81
CA GLU A 84 4.33 3.55 0.27
C GLU A 84 3.04 2.88 -0.22
N SER A 85 2.28 3.58 -1.07
CA SER A 85 1.10 3.02 -1.74
C SER A 85 1.42 1.71 -2.50
N TRP A 86 2.48 1.73 -3.32
CA TRP A 86 2.90 0.57 -4.10
C TRP A 86 3.50 -0.54 -3.22
N SER A 87 4.19 -0.17 -2.14
CA SER A 87 4.76 -1.14 -1.21
C SER A 87 3.69 -1.86 -0.39
N ASN A 88 2.74 -1.13 0.18
CA ASN A 88 1.66 -1.75 0.95
C ASN A 88 0.72 -2.58 0.06
N TRP A 89 0.42 -2.15 -1.18
CA TRP A 89 -0.35 -2.97 -2.12
C TRP A 89 0.35 -4.30 -2.43
N ARG A 90 1.67 -4.30 -2.69
CA ARG A 90 2.43 -5.55 -2.90
C ARG A 90 2.45 -6.44 -1.65
N ARG A 91 2.51 -5.84 -0.45
CA ARG A 91 2.53 -6.57 0.84
C ARG A 91 1.19 -7.25 1.12
N THR A 92 0.08 -6.61 0.74
CA THR A 92 -1.26 -6.97 1.22
C THR A 92 -2.17 -7.54 0.15
N GLY A 93 -1.92 -7.23 -1.11
CA GLY A 93 -2.82 -7.50 -2.23
C GLY A 93 -4.03 -6.56 -2.32
N PHE A 94 -4.13 -5.55 -1.45
CA PHE A 94 -5.29 -4.66 -1.37
C PHE A 94 -4.96 -3.21 -1.80
N PRO A 95 -5.91 -2.50 -2.47
CA PRO A 95 -7.17 -3.05 -3.00
C PRO A 95 -6.92 -4.06 -4.14
N ALA A 96 -7.93 -4.86 -4.48
CA ALA A 96 -7.86 -5.79 -5.59
C ALA A 96 -7.84 -5.03 -6.92
N LEU A 97 -6.64 -4.62 -7.36
CA LEU A 97 -6.44 -3.84 -8.57
C LEU A 97 -6.64 -4.69 -9.83
N THR A 98 -7.35 -4.12 -10.82
CA THR A 98 -7.47 -4.70 -12.15
C THR A 98 -6.24 -4.33 -12.98
N PRO A 99 -5.42 -5.31 -13.45
CA PRO A 99 -4.30 -5.01 -14.32
C PRO A 99 -4.74 -4.49 -15.68
N VAL A 100 -3.95 -3.59 -16.25
CA VAL A 100 -4.11 -3.20 -17.65
C VAL A 100 -3.37 -4.20 -18.53
N ASN A 101 -4.08 -4.84 -19.46
CA ASN A 101 -3.51 -5.81 -20.39
C ASN A 101 -3.72 -5.33 -21.84
N PHE A 102 -2.62 -4.97 -22.51
CA PHE A 102 -2.62 -4.53 -23.90
C PHE A 102 -1.55 -5.30 -24.71
N PRO A 103 -1.67 -5.38 -26.04
CA PRO A 103 -0.68 -6.06 -26.88
C PRO A 103 0.74 -5.53 -26.63
N SER A 104 1.72 -6.44 -26.52
CA SER A 104 3.14 -6.10 -26.32
C SER A 104 3.48 -5.43 -24.98
N ASN A 105 2.64 -5.60 -23.94
CA ASN A 105 3.01 -5.16 -22.60
C ASN A 105 4.20 -5.98 -22.05
N ALA A 106 5.04 -5.35 -21.23
CA ALA A 106 6.29 -5.93 -20.74
C ALA A 106 6.12 -6.96 -19.61
N THR A 107 4.91 -7.15 -19.08
CA THR A 107 4.64 -7.92 -17.85
C THR A 107 3.66 -9.07 -18.05
N GLY A 108 3.27 -9.36 -19.30
CA GLY A 108 2.24 -10.36 -19.61
C GLY A 108 0.85 -10.04 -19.05
N GLY A 109 0.53 -8.76 -18.85
CA GLY A 109 -0.75 -8.30 -18.32
C GLY A 109 -0.81 -8.28 -16.78
N THR A 110 0.34 -8.24 -16.11
CA THR A 110 0.43 -8.15 -14.65
C THR A 110 0.94 -6.77 -14.21
N ILE A 111 0.58 -6.33 -13.00
CA ILE A 111 1.07 -5.06 -12.45
C ILE A 111 2.53 -5.25 -12.00
N PRO A 112 3.47 -4.35 -12.38
CA PRO A 112 4.86 -4.43 -11.94
C PRO A 112 5.00 -4.54 -10.41
N ARG A 113 5.90 -5.43 -9.97
CA ARG A 113 6.17 -5.75 -8.56
C ARG A 113 7.55 -5.27 -8.08
N ARG A 114 8.44 -4.90 -9.01
CA ARG A 114 9.74 -4.27 -8.71
C ARG A 114 10.26 -3.51 -9.93
N PHE A 115 11.36 -2.78 -9.74
CA PHE A 115 12.21 -2.36 -10.85
C PHE A 115 13.36 -3.37 -11.03
N PRO A 116 13.73 -3.73 -12.26
CA PRO A 116 14.95 -4.49 -12.50
C PRO A 116 16.18 -3.64 -12.16
N TYR A 117 17.32 -4.29 -11.88
CA TYR A 117 18.56 -3.55 -11.71
C TYR A 117 18.94 -2.80 -13.01
N PRO A 118 19.61 -1.64 -12.92
CA PRO A 118 20.09 -0.93 -14.10
C PRO A 118 20.99 -1.83 -14.95
N SER A 119 20.78 -1.86 -16.27
CA SER A 119 21.53 -2.75 -17.18
C SER A 119 23.04 -2.50 -17.18
N GLY A 120 23.48 -1.27 -16.84
CA GLY A 120 24.89 -0.92 -16.70
C GLY A 120 25.63 -1.69 -15.60
N GLU A 121 24.93 -2.13 -14.55
CA GLU A 121 25.55 -2.87 -13.42
C GLU A 121 26.20 -4.18 -13.87
N ALA A 122 25.66 -4.82 -14.90
CA ALA A 122 26.24 -6.04 -15.46
C ALA A 122 27.64 -5.80 -16.05
N ALA A 123 27.92 -4.58 -16.51
CA ALA A 123 29.22 -4.20 -17.09
C ALA A 123 30.16 -3.57 -16.06
N THR A 124 29.64 -2.71 -15.18
CA THR A 124 30.46 -1.94 -14.23
C THR A 124 30.68 -2.63 -12.89
N ASN A 125 29.86 -3.61 -12.53
CA ASN A 125 29.85 -4.27 -11.22
C ASN A 125 29.47 -5.77 -11.30
N PRO A 126 30.10 -6.56 -12.19
CA PRO A 126 29.65 -7.91 -12.51
C PRO A 126 29.66 -8.86 -11.30
N ASP A 127 30.66 -8.74 -10.42
CA ASP A 127 30.85 -9.64 -9.27
C ASP A 127 29.72 -9.53 -8.24
N ASN A 128 29.11 -8.34 -8.10
CA ASN A 128 27.96 -8.12 -7.22
C ASN A 128 26.63 -8.26 -7.96
N TYR A 129 26.58 -7.87 -9.25
CA TYR A 129 25.38 -7.96 -10.06
C TYR A 129 24.92 -9.40 -10.22
N GLY A 130 25.82 -10.34 -10.56
CA GLY A 130 25.47 -11.74 -10.81
C GLY A 130 24.71 -12.40 -9.64
N PRO A 131 25.26 -12.37 -8.41
CA PRO A 131 24.58 -12.88 -7.22
C PRO A 131 23.27 -12.16 -6.91
N ALA A 132 23.23 -10.82 -7.02
CA ALA A 132 22.03 -10.04 -6.73
C ALA A 132 20.90 -10.36 -7.73
N HIS A 133 21.21 -10.37 -9.03
CA HIS A 133 20.31 -10.75 -10.10
C HIS A 133 19.76 -12.17 -9.91
N GLY A 134 20.62 -13.14 -9.59
CA GLY A 134 20.24 -14.54 -9.37
C GLY A 134 19.40 -14.78 -8.11
N SER A 135 19.46 -13.87 -7.13
CA SER A 135 18.70 -13.97 -5.87
C SER A 135 17.23 -13.53 -5.99
N VAL A 136 16.86 -12.90 -7.11
CA VAL A 136 15.51 -12.36 -7.30
C VAL A 136 14.51 -13.48 -7.56
N THR A 137 13.52 -13.62 -6.69
CA THR A 137 12.42 -14.56 -6.90
C THR A 137 11.63 -14.17 -8.16
N GLY A 138 11.55 -15.06 -9.14
CA GLY A 138 10.91 -14.78 -10.43
C GLY A 138 11.80 -14.02 -11.43
N GLY A 139 13.08 -13.84 -11.12
CA GLY A 139 14.06 -13.16 -11.99
C GLY A 139 14.05 -11.64 -11.85
N ASP A 140 15.13 -11.01 -12.30
CA ASP A 140 15.30 -9.55 -12.29
C ASP A 140 14.50 -8.87 -13.42
N PHE A 141 13.18 -8.98 -13.32
CA PHE A 141 12.21 -8.41 -14.25
C PHE A 141 11.19 -7.56 -13.48
N LEU A 142 10.37 -6.80 -14.18
CA LEU A 142 9.26 -6.04 -13.58
C LEU A 142 8.28 -6.94 -12.82
N THR A 143 8.17 -8.22 -13.18
CA THR A 143 7.31 -9.23 -12.56
C THR A 143 7.99 -9.98 -11.41
N GLY A 144 9.30 -9.80 -11.22
CA GLY A 144 10.04 -10.39 -10.10
C GLY A 144 9.56 -9.85 -8.75
N ARG A 145 9.80 -10.61 -7.69
CA ARG A 145 9.33 -10.28 -6.34
C ARG A 145 10.48 -9.89 -5.43
N VAL A 146 10.24 -8.86 -4.62
CA VAL A 146 11.09 -8.51 -3.48
C VAL A 146 10.84 -9.50 -2.34
N TRP A 147 11.80 -9.68 -1.43
CA TRP A 147 11.78 -10.80 -0.47
C TRP A 147 10.53 -10.83 0.43
N TRP A 148 9.98 -9.66 0.77
CA TRP A 148 8.79 -9.50 1.63
C TRP A 148 7.48 -9.60 0.86
N ASP A 149 7.52 -9.55 -0.47
CA ASP A 149 6.33 -9.62 -1.32
C ASP A 149 5.91 -11.09 -1.50
N LYS A 150 4.92 -11.52 -0.70
CA LYS A 150 4.42 -12.90 -0.63
C LYS A 150 3.01 -13.11 -1.22
N GLN A 151 2.35 -12.06 -1.70
CA GLN A 151 0.96 -12.10 -2.21
C GLN A 151 0.92 -12.35 -3.71
#